data_AF-A0A2G4DUH9-F1
#
_entry.id   AF-A0A2G4DUH9-F1
#
_cell.length_a   1.000
_cell.length_b   1.000
_cell.length_c   1.000
_cell.angle_alpha   90.00
_cell.angle_beta   90.00
_cell.angle_gamma   90.00
#
_symmetry.space_group_name_H-M   'P 1'
#
loop_
_entity.id
_entity.type
_entity.pdbx_description
1 polymer ?
#
loop_
_entity_poly.entity_id
_entity_poly.type
_entity_poly.pdbx_seq_one_letter_code
_entity_poly.pdbx_strand_id
1 'polypeptide(L)'
;LDLDLLATRYRELARSVHPDRFADAPEAEQRVALERSASLNDAYQTLKNAPKRARYLLALKGEVPLEVTVQDPEFLMQQMQWREELEDLQDDADLAGVAVFKRRLKVAQEELNESFAACWDDAAQRDQAERLMRRMQFLDKLSYEVRQLEERLDD
;
A
#
# COMPACT_ATOMS: atom_id res chain seq x y z
N LEU A 1 -7.94 7.54 9.21
CA LEU A 1 -6.87 7.03 10.08
C LEU A 1 -5.88 8.16 10.30
N ASP A 2 -5.58 8.48 11.55
CA ASP A 2 -4.53 9.44 11.88
C ASP A 2 -3.16 8.74 11.80
N LEU A 3 -2.34 9.14 10.82
CA LEU A 3 -1.03 8.53 10.59
C LEU A 3 0.02 9.00 11.61
N ASP A 4 -0.14 10.19 12.19
CA ASP A 4 0.78 10.72 13.19
C ASP A 4 0.57 10.01 14.53
N LEU A 5 -0.69 9.78 14.90
CA LEU A 5 -1.03 8.95 16.04
C LEU A 5 -0.54 7.50 15.84
N LEU A 6 -0.74 6.92 14.65
CA LEU A 6 -0.24 5.58 14.33
C LEU A 6 1.28 5.49 14.50
N ALA A 7 2.03 6.45 13.95
CA ALA A 7 3.49 6.49 14.06
C ALA A 7 3.96 6.69 15.51
N THR A 8 3.21 7.43 16.31
CA THR A 8 3.48 7.63 17.73
C THR A 8 3.27 6.33 18.51
N ARG A 9 2.12 5.67 18.33
CA ARG A 9 1.82 4.37 18.96
C ARG A 9 2.80 3.28 18.56
N TYR A 10 3.17 3.23 17.29
CA TYR A 10 4.20 2.29 16.82
C TYR A 10 5.52 2.50 17.57
N ARG A 11 6.01 3.74 17.68
CA ARG A 11 7.27 4.04 18.39
C ARG A 11 7.21 3.69 19.88
N GLU A 12 6.09 3.93 20.54
CA GLU A 12 5.87 3.56 21.94
C GLU A 12 5.97 2.03 22.13
N LEU A 13 5.25 1.27 21.30
CA LEU A 13 5.22 -0.19 21.39
C LEU A 13 6.53 -0.84 20.94
N ALA A 14 7.18 -0.30 19.90
CA ALA A 14 8.44 -0.83 19.39
C ALA A 14 9.54 -0.79 20.46
N ARG A 15 9.54 0.25 21.30
CA ARG A 15 10.45 0.35 22.44
C ARG A 15 10.21 -0.70 23.51
N SER A 16 9.01 -1.26 23.67
CA SER A 16 8.76 -2.30 24.68
C SER A 16 9.08 -3.71 24.20
N VAL A 17 9.13 -3.92 22.89
CA VAL A 17 9.39 -5.23 22.26
C VAL A 17 10.75 -5.31 21.55
N HIS A 18 11.58 -4.27 21.65
CA HIS A 18 12.87 -4.21 20.95
C HIS A 18 13.80 -5.36 21.37
N PRO A 19 14.41 -6.10 20.42
CA PRO A 19 15.30 -7.23 20.72
C PRO A 19 16.45 -6.87 21.69
N ASP A 20 17.03 -5.68 21.57
CA ASP A 20 18.11 -5.21 22.48
C ASP A 20 17.72 -5.22 23.96
N ARG A 21 16.43 -5.09 24.30
CA ARG A 21 15.98 -5.16 25.70
C ARG A 21 16.00 -6.56 26.28
N PHE A 22 16.09 -7.57 25.41
CA PHE A 22 16.09 -8.97 25.75
C PHE A 22 17.43 -9.63 25.40
N ALA A 23 18.47 -8.86 25.01
CA ALA A 23 19.76 -9.40 24.59
C ALA A 23 20.42 -10.31 25.65
N ASP A 24 20.22 -10.00 26.94
CA ASP A 24 20.72 -10.81 28.08
C ASP A 24 19.69 -11.83 28.60
N ALA A 25 18.50 -11.89 27.99
CA ALA A 25 17.43 -12.80 28.40
C ALA A 25 17.66 -14.22 27.85
N PRO A 26 16.99 -15.25 28.41
CA PRO A 26 17.03 -16.60 27.85
C PRO A 26 16.60 -16.63 26.37
N GLU A 27 17.12 -17.57 25.58
CA GLU A 27 16.83 -17.68 24.14
C GLU A 27 15.32 -17.73 23.82
N ALA A 28 14.52 -18.38 24.67
CA ALA A 28 13.08 -18.43 24.52
C ALA A 28 12.44 -17.04 24.58
N GLU A 29 12.92 -16.17 25.47
CA GLU A 29 12.42 -14.79 25.62
C GLU A 29 12.91 -13.90 24.48
N GLN A 30 14.17 -14.06 24.04
CA GLN A 30 14.71 -13.38 22.86
C GLN A 30 13.87 -13.68 21.61
N ARG A 31 13.53 -14.96 21.39
CA ARG A 31 12.69 -15.38 20.27
C ARG A 31 11.29 -14.76 20.33
N VAL A 32 10.66 -14.75 21.51
CA VAL A 32 9.36 -14.11 21.70
C VAL A 32 9.43 -12.60 21.44
N ALA A 33 10.51 -11.93 21.86
CA ALA A 33 10.71 -10.51 21.56
C ALA A 33 10.84 -10.25 20.05
N LEU A 34 11.61 -11.08 19.35
CA LEU A 34 11.76 -11.00 17.90
C LEU A 34 10.42 -11.19 17.17
N GLU A 35 9.66 -12.21 17.53
CA GLU A 35 8.32 -12.49 16.97
C GLU A 35 7.36 -11.30 17.19
N ARG A 36 7.37 -10.72 18.40
CA ARG A 36 6.54 -9.54 18.73
C ARG A 36 6.96 -8.30 17.95
N SER A 37 8.27 -8.07 17.81
CA SER A 37 8.81 -6.95 17.04
C SER A 37 8.43 -7.08 15.56
N ALA A 38 8.54 -8.27 14.98
CA ALA A 38 8.12 -8.56 13.62
C ALA A 38 6.61 -8.32 13.44
N SER A 39 5.79 -8.89 14.32
CA SER A 39 4.33 -8.72 14.29
C SER A 39 3.90 -7.26 14.42
N LEU A 40 4.55 -6.48 15.28
CA LEU A 40 4.27 -5.06 15.44
C LEU A 40 4.63 -4.26 14.17
N ASN A 41 5.78 -4.57 13.56
CA ASN A 41 6.17 -3.92 12.31
C ASN A 41 5.17 -4.27 11.20
N ASP A 42 4.77 -5.53 11.06
CA ASP A 42 3.79 -5.95 10.05
C ASP A 42 2.44 -5.26 10.24
N ALA A 43 1.96 -5.14 11.48
CA ALA A 43 0.75 -4.38 11.80
C ALA A 43 0.89 -2.91 11.41
N TYR A 44 2.01 -2.26 11.75
CA TYR A 44 2.27 -0.88 11.38
C TYR A 44 2.33 -0.66 9.86
N GLN A 45 3.06 -1.51 9.13
CA GLN A 45 3.17 -1.42 7.67
C GLN A 45 1.80 -1.65 7.00
N THR A 46 1.02 -2.60 7.51
CA THR A 46 -0.34 -2.89 7.03
C THR A 46 -1.27 -1.71 7.25
N LEU A 47 -1.26 -1.13 8.45
CA LEU A 47 -2.12 0.01 8.76
C LEU A 47 -1.65 1.30 8.10
N LYS A 48 -0.37 1.48 7.80
CA LYS A 48 0.16 2.70 7.17
C LYS A 48 -0.16 2.76 5.68
N ASN A 49 0.09 1.68 4.94
CA ASN A 49 -0.15 1.61 3.49
C ASN A 49 -1.65 1.43 3.19
N ALA A 50 -2.24 2.34 2.42
CA ALA A 50 -3.69 2.35 2.18
C ALA A 50 -4.20 1.08 1.47
N PRO A 51 -3.57 0.56 0.38
CA PRO A 51 -3.96 -0.72 -0.21
C PRO A 51 -3.87 -1.91 0.75
N LYS A 52 -2.79 -2.03 1.54
CA LYS A 52 -2.65 -3.10 2.55
C LYS A 52 -3.73 -3.00 3.62
N ARG A 53 -4.02 -1.78 4.09
CA ARG A 53 -5.10 -1.49 5.04
C ARG A 53 -6.46 -1.86 4.47
N ALA A 54 -6.75 -1.48 3.23
CA ALA A 54 -8.00 -1.80 2.54
C ALA A 54 -8.20 -3.32 2.46
N ARG A 55 -7.17 -4.06 2.01
CA ARG A 55 -7.21 -5.53 1.97
C ARG A 55 -7.44 -6.13 3.36
N TYR A 56 -6.76 -5.62 4.38
CA TYR A 56 -6.92 -6.10 5.76
C TYR A 56 -8.34 -5.87 6.30
N LEU A 57 -8.91 -4.68 6.08
CA LEU A 57 -10.29 -4.37 6.47
C LEU A 57 -11.30 -5.30 5.81
N LEU A 58 -11.12 -5.60 4.52
CA LEU A 58 -11.97 -6.56 3.82
C LEU A 58 -11.77 -7.99 4.35
N ALA A 59 -10.54 -8.39 4.68
CA ALA A 59 -10.23 -9.70 5.24
C ALA A 59 -10.89 -9.94 6.61
N LEU A 60 -11.07 -8.89 7.42
CA LEU A 60 -11.79 -8.96 8.69
C LEU A 60 -13.29 -9.31 8.52
N LYS A 61 -13.85 -9.08 7.33
CA LYS A 61 -15.27 -9.31 7.01
C LYS A 61 -15.51 -10.58 6.19
N GLY A 62 -14.46 -11.32 5.86
CA GLY A 62 -14.52 -12.52 5.03
C GLY A 62 -13.27 -12.67 4.19
N GLU A 63 -13.10 -13.86 3.61
CA GLU A 63 -11.94 -14.16 2.76
C GLU A 63 -11.83 -13.18 1.59
N VAL A 64 -10.60 -12.74 1.30
CA VAL A 64 -10.28 -11.91 0.13
C VAL A 64 -9.32 -12.74 -0.72
N PRO A 65 -9.77 -13.29 -1.86
CA PRO A 65 -8.90 -14.12 -2.68
C PRO A 65 -7.64 -13.36 -3.09
N LEU A 66 -6.52 -14.08 -3.16
CA LEU A 66 -5.22 -13.53 -3.56
C LEU A 66 -5.17 -13.21 -5.06
N GLU A 67 -5.79 -14.06 -5.87
CA GLU A 67 -5.76 -13.96 -7.33
C GLU A 67 -7.18 -13.99 -7.89
N VAL A 68 -7.69 -12.82 -8.25
CA VAL A 68 -8.85 -12.68 -9.13
C VAL A 68 -8.44 -11.68 -10.17
N THR A 69 -8.46 -12.08 -11.44
CA THR A 69 -8.31 -11.15 -12.56
C THR A 69 -9.32 -10.04 -12.38
N VAL A 70 -8.87 -8.79 -12.37
CA VAL A 70 -9.78 -7.65 -12.29
C VAL A 70 -10.70 -7.71 -13.51
N GLN A 71 -11.96 -8.08 -13.33
CA GLN A 71 -12.98 -8.13 -14.37
C GLN A 71 -13.52 -6.72 -14.61
N ASP A 72 -12.65 -5.85 -15.12
CA ASP A 72 -12.90 -4.41 -15.21
C ASP A 72 -12.22 -3.85 -16.46
N PRO A 73 -12.89 -3.95 -17.63
CA PRO A 73 -12.29 -3.58 -18.92
C PRO A 73 -11.82 -2.13 -18.98
N GLU A 74 -12.58 -1.22 -18.37
CA GLU A 74 -12.23 0.20 -18.32
C GLU A 74 -10.95 0.42 -17.54
N PHE A 75 -10.81 -0.24 -16.37
CA PHE A 75 -9.59 -0.14 -15.60
C PHE A 75 -8.40 -0.78 -16.33
N LEU A 76 -8.57 -1.94 -16.96
CA LEU A 76 -7.50 -2.59 -17.72
C LEU A 76 -6.98 -1.70 -18.86
N MET A 77 -7.88 -1.03 -19.58
CA MET A 77 -7.50 -0.06 -20.60
C MET A 77 -6.73 1.12 -19.99
N GLN A 78 -7.20 1.66 -18.86
CA GLN A 78 -6.50 2.74 -18.16
C GLN A 78 -5.10 2.31 -17.68
N GLN A 79 -4.93 1.06 -17.22
CA GLN A 79 -3.63 0.52 -16.86
C GLN A 79 -2.67 0.48 -18.04
N MET A 80 -3.15 0.04 -19.21
CA MET A 80 -2.34 -0.01 -20.43
C MET A 80 -1.87 1.39 -20.83
N GLN A 81 -2.79 2.37 -20.82
CA GLN A 81 -2.46 3.77 -21.14
C GLN A 81 -1.41 4.36 -20.19
N TRP A 82 -1.53 4.08 -18.89
CA TRP A 82 -0.53 4.53 -17.92
C TRP A 82 0.84 3.87 -18.10
N ARG A 83 0.87 2.62 -18.55
CA ARG A 83 2.13 1.92 -18.83
C ARG A 83 2.80 2.46 -20.10
N GLU A 84 2.02 2.67 -21.15
CA GLU A 84 2.48 3.30 -22.39
C GLU A 84 3.06 4.70 -22.11
N GLU A 85 2.34 5.54 -21.37
CA GLU A 85 2.85 6.87 -21.00
C GLU A 85 4.12 6.80 -20.14
N LEU A 86 4.25 5.80 -19.27
CA LEU A 86 5.47 5.63 -18.47
C LEU A 86 6.66 5.18 -19.32
N GLU A 87 6.41 4.35 -20.35
CA GLU A 87 7.41 3.95 -21.35
C GLU A 87 7.86 5.15 -22.18
N ASP A 88 6.92 5.97 -22.67
CA ASP A 88 7.24 7.20 -23.42
C ASP A 88 8.10 8.16 -22.58
N LEU A 89 7.71 8.40 -21.32
CA LEU A 89 8.48 9.25 -20.40
C LEU A 89 9.89 8.73 -20.14
N GLN A 90 10.05 7.40 -20.11
CA GLN A 90 11.35 6.77 -19.98
C GLN A 90 12.20 6.97 -21.25
N ASP A 91 11.62 6.73 -22.43
CA ASP A 91 12.34 6.81 -23.70
C ASP A 91 12.76 8.25 -24.03
N ASP A 92 11.94 9.23 -23.67
CA ASP A 92 12.24 10.66 -23.82
C ASP A 92 13.13 11.22 -22.69
N ALA A 93 13.42 10.42 -21.65
CA ALA A 93 14.10 10.85 -20.43
C ALA A 93 13.48 12.13 -19.80
N ASP A 94 12.14 12.24 -19.84
CA ASP A 94 11.40 13.44 -19.43
C ASP A 94 11.09 13.45 -17.93
N LEU A 95 12.05 13.92 -17.14
CA LEU A 95 11.89 14.08 -15.68
C LEU A 95 10.73 15.03 -15.30
N ALA A 96 10.49 16.08 -16.10
CA ALA A 96 9.41 17.02 -15.84
C ALA A 96 8.04 16.35 -16.06
N GLY A 97 7.92 15.55 -17.12
CA GLY A 97 6.77 14.70 -17.41
C GLY A 97 6.53 13.66 -16.32
N VAL A 98 7.58 13.00 -15.81
CA VAL A 98 7.49 12.09 -14.64
C VAL A 98 6.90 12.79 -13.42
N ALA A 99 7.33 14.02 -13.13
CA ALA A 99 6.78 14.80 -12.02
C ALA A 99 5.28 15.14 -12.22
N VAL A 100 4.84 15.41 -13.46
CA VAL A 100 3.42 15.61 -13.80
C VAL A 100 2.63 14.31 -13.62
N PHE A 101 3.14 13.20 -14.16
CA PHE A 101 2.54 11.87 -14.06
C PHE A 101 2.32 11.45 -12.60
N LYS A 102 3.35 11.64 -11.77
CA LYS A 102 3.31 11.36 -10.32
C LYS A 102 2.23 12.16 -9.59
N ARG A 103 2.03 13.44 -9.94
CA ARG A 103 0.93 14.25 -9.38
C ARG A 103 -0.43 13.70 -9.78
N ARG A 104 -0.61 13.31 -11.05
CA ARG A 104 -1.86 12.71 -11.54
C ARG A 104 -2.16 11.37 -10.86
N LEU A 105 -1.15 10.52 -10.69
CA LEU A 105 -1.31 9.27 -9.93
C LEU A 105 -1.71 9.51 -8.48
N LYS A 106 -1.15 10.52 -7.82
CA LYS A 106 -1.51 10.86 -6.46
C LYS A 106 -3.00 11.25 -6.35
N VAL A 107 -3.50 12.05 -7.28
CA VAL A 107 -4.94 12.42 -7.33
C VAL A 107 -5.79 11.16 -7.52
N ALA A 108 -5.44 10.28 -8.46
CA ALA A 108 -6.18 9.04 -8.69
C ALA A 108 -6.14 8.09 -7.46
N GLN A 109 -5.05 8.08 -6.70
CA GLN A 109 -4.97 7.35 -5.42
C GLN A 109 -5.92 7.93 -4.37
N GLU A 110 -6.00 9.26 -4.26
CA GLU A 110 -6.91 9.95 -3.34
C GLU A 110 -8.37 9.65 -3.68
N GLU A 111 -8.75 9.71 -4.96
CA GLU A 111 -10.11 9.37 -5.44
C GLU A 111 -10.50 7.91 -5.14
N LEU A 112 -9.57 6.97 -5.34
CA LEU A 112 -9.80 5.57 -4.98
C LEU A 112 -9.94 5.38 -3.46
N ASN A 113 -9.14 6.09 -2.66
CA ASN A 113 -9.23 6.04 -1.20
C ASN A 113 -10.60 6.52 -0.73
N GLU A 114 -11.11 7.63 -1.27
CA GLU A 114 -12.43 8.17 -0.94
C GLU A 114 -13.55 7.22 -1.37
N SER A 115 -13.48 6.72 -2.60
CA SER A 115 -14.45 5.75 -3.13
C SER A 115 -14.50 4.48 -2.29
N PHE A 116 -13.34 3.96 -1.88
CA PHE A 116 -13.25 2.78 -1.01
C PHE A 116 -13.82 3.09 0.38
N ALA A 117 -13.45 4.24 0.96
CA ALA A 117 -13.94 4.66 2.27
C ALA A 117 -15.48 4.75 2.32
N ALA A 118 -16.12 5.13 1.22
CA ALA A 118 -17.56 5.25 1.12
C ALA A 118 -18.32 3.90 1.14
N CYS A 119 -17.69 2.79 0.74
CA CYS A 119 -18.41 1.52 0.54
C CYS A 119 -17.84 0.30 1.27
N TRP A 120 -16.63 0.36 1.84
CA TRP A 120 -15.93 -0.84 2.32
C TRP A 120 -16.62 -1.59 3.48
N ASP A 121 -17.37 -0.89 4.32
CA ASP A 121 -18.07 -1.47 5.48
C ASP A 121 -19.53 -1.84 5.16
N ASP A 122 -19.96 -1.68 3.90
CA ASP A 122 -21.27 -2.11 3.43
C ASP A 122 -21.18 -3.49 2.79
N ALA A 123 -21.81 -4.48 3.41
CA ALA A 123 -21.86 -5.85 2.92
C ALA A 123 -22.50 -5.96 1.53
N ALA A 124 -23.47 -5.10 1.19
CA ALA A 124 -24.10 -5.08 -0.12
C ALA A 124 -23.16 -4.56 -1.23
N GLN A 125 -22.10 -3.82 -0.85
CA GLN A 125 -21.13 -3.25 -1.77
C GLN A 125 -19.77 -3.96 -1.72
N ARG A 126 -19.69 -5.17 -1.15
CA ARG A 126 -18.41 -5.89 -1.00
C ARG A 126 -17.67 -6.07 -2.32
N ASP A 127 -18.35 -6.50 -3.39
CA ASP A 127 -17.71 -6.67 -4.70
C ASP A 127 -17.09 -5.37 -5.21
N GLN A 128 -17.76 -4.23 -4.97
CA GLN A 128 -17.24 -2.92 -5.33
C GLN A 128 -16.02 -2.55 -4.48
N ALA A 129 -16.07 -2.76 -3.17
CA ALA A 129 -14.96 -2.50 -2.28
C ALA A 129 -13.73 -3.35 -2.63
N GLU A 130 -13.93 -4.63 -2.99
CA GLU A 130 -12.85 -5.49 -3.46
C GLU A 130 -12.28 -5.04 -4.81
N ARG A 131 -13.12 -4.59 -5.75
CA ARG A 131 -12.65 -3.99 -7.03
C ARG A 131 -11.80 -2.75 -6.76
N LEU A 132 -12.27 -1.82 -5.95
CA LEU A 132 -11.53 -0.60 -5.58
C LEU A 132 -10.20 -0.93 -4.89
N MET A 133 -10.19 -1.89 -3.95
CA MET A 133 -8.97 -2.36 -3.30
C MET A 133 -7.95 -2.90 -4.31
N ARG A 134 -8.38 -3.69 -5.30
CA ARG A 134 -7.49 -4.18 -6.38
C ARG A 134 -6.96 -3.02 -7.25
N ARG A 135 -7.81 -2.03 -7.56
CA ARG A 135 -7.36 -0.80 -8.25
C ARG A 135 -6.29 -0.06 -7.44
N MET A 136 -6.50 0.10 -6.13
CA MET A 136 -5.52 0.72 -5.22
C MET A 136 -4.18 -0.02 -5.21
N GLN A 137 -4.18 -1.35 -5.19
CA GLN A 137 -2.95 -2.16 -5.24
C GLN A 137 -2.16 -1.94 -6.54
N PHE A 138 -2.86 -1.84 -7.68
CA PHE A 138 -2.21 -1.53 -8.95
C PHE A 138 -1.58 -0.14 -8.93
N LEU A 139 -2.30 0.90 -8.48
CA LEU A 139 -1.75 2.27 -8.42
C LEU A 139 -0.55 2.37 -7.47
N ASP A 140 -0.52 1.61 -6.37
CA ASP A 140 0.62 1.54 -5.45
C ASP A 140 1.85 0.93 -6.14
N LYS A 141 1.66 -0.15 -6.92
CA LYS A 141 2.73 -0.76 -7.72
C LYS A 141 3.23 0.21 -8.81
N LEU A 142 2.33 0.85 -9.54
CA LEU A 142 2.70 1.83 -10.57
C LEU A 142 3.44 3.02 -9.96
N SER A 143 3.03 3.51 -8.79
CA SER A 143 3.73 4.59 -8.08
C SER A 143 5.13 4.18 -7.58
N TYR A 144 5.37 2.89 -7.37
CA TYR A 144 6.71 2.38 -7.12
C TYR A 144 7.55 2.37 -8.41
N GLU A 145 7.00 1.87 -9.51
CA GLU A 145 7.65 1.87 -10.84
C GLU A 145 8.05 3.30 -11.28
N VAL A 146 7.17 4.28 -11.09
CA VAL A 146 7.45 5.71 -11.37
C VAL A 146 8.60 6.26 -10.54
N ARG A 147 8.67 5.92 -9.24
CA ARG A 147 9.78 6.37 -8.38
C ARG A 147 11.11 5.77 -8.82
N GLN A 148 11.11 4.51 -9.21
CA GLN A 148 12.32 3.88 -9.76
C GLN A 148 12.75 4.54 -11.07
N LEU A 149 11.79 4.93 -11.93
CA LEU A 149 12.11 5.66 -13.15
C LEU A 149 12.71 7.03 -12.83
N GLU A 150 12.08 7.80 -11.94
CA GLU A 150 12.56 9.11 -11.48
C GLU A 150 14.01 9.02 -10.96
N GLU A 151 14.29 8.06 -10.05
CA GLU A 151 15.63 7.81 -9.51
C GLU A 151 16.66 7.51 -10.62
N ARG A 152 16.31 6.70 -11.62
CA ARG A 152 17.22 6.39 -12.74
C ARG A 152 17.48 7.55 -13.70
N LEU A 153 16.55 8.49 -13.81
CA LEU A 153 16.69 9.65 -14.70
C LEU A 153 17.44 10.80 -14.00
N ASP A 154 17.42 10.82 -12.66
CA ASP A 154 18.17 11.79 -11.83
C ASP A 154 19.66 11.42 -11.67
N ASP A 155 20.02 10.14 -11.83
CA ASP A 155 21.41 9.60 -11.78
C ASP A 155 22.21 9.81 -13.08
#